data_AF-A0A7C2CNQ2-F1
#
_entry.id   AF-A0A7C2CNQ2-F1
#
_cell.length_a   1.000
_cell.length_b   1.000
_cell.length_c   1.000
_cell.angle_alpha   90.00
_cell.angle_beta   90.00
_cell.angle_gamma   90.00
#
_symmetry.space_group_name_H-M   'P 1'
#
loop_
_entity.id
_entity.type
_entity.pdbx_description
1 polymer ?
#
loop_
_entity_poly.entity_id
_entity_poly.type
_entity_poly.pdbx_seq_one_letter_code
_entity_poly.pdbx_strand_id
1 'polypeptide(L)'
;MNLPKRPLTLMEYNALKRQICLSKQKLKDLLKRRNTFGDIVKVTDEVLVYEGEGKNKRLKFASKGHIVNQGLIHMINALAASQTGSSGPYYLFSRDWTGKTYSYMRLGTGGNITQGTTTGLTTPVSTPPDSQSGATSSPGGGTYRVAWTATWNAGTLTAITVSEIGLYLYLQTALQSFGWTGFNGAATALFSRLSAADGDFTAFQVNPSVPLTVEWRLTFTFA
;
A
#
# COMPACT_ATOMS: atom_id res chain seq x y z
N MET A 1 40.87 -10.26 1.59
CA MET A 1 40.65 -9.53 2.86
C MET A 1 41.89 -9.74 3.71
N ASN A 2 42.68 -8.69 3.96
CA ASN A 2 43.86 -8.81 4.81
C ASN A 2 43.41 -8.78 6.27
N LEU A 3 43.51 -9.91 6.96
CA LEU A 3 43.22 -9.99 8.38
C LEU A 3 44.39 -9.39 9.19
N PRO A 4 44.12 -8.53 10.19
CA PRO A 4 45.17 -8.03 11.07
C PRO A 4 45.91 -9.18 11.77
N LYS A 5 47.22 -9.07 11.91
CA LYS A 5 48.05 -10.02 12.72
C LYS A 5 47.95 -9.75 14.23
N ARG A 6 46.84 -9.19 14.69
CA ARG A 6 46.52 -8.89 16.09
C ARG A 6 45.12 -9.42 16.42
N PRO A 7 44.77 -9.61 17.70
CA PRO A 7 43.40 -9.86 18.09
C PRO A 7 42.45 -8.84 17.47
N LEU A 8 41.36 -9.33 16.89
CA LEU A 8 40.33 -8.47 16.31
C LEU A 8 39.63 -7.71 17.42
N THR A 9 39.37 -6.43 17.17
CA THR A 9 38.39 -5.70 17.98
C THR A 9 37.01 -6.32 17.79
N LEU A 10 36.10 -6.09 18.74
CA LEU A 10 34.72 -6.59 18.63
C LEU A 10 34.03 -6.11 17.34
N MET A 11 34.33 -4.89 16.89
CA MET A 11 33.80 -4.32 15.65
C MET A 11 34.33 -5.05 14.41
N GLU A 12 35.64 -5.31 14.35
CA GLU A 12 36.27 -6.05 13.24
C GLU A 12 35.78 -7.52 13.22
N TYR A 13 35.62 -8.13 14.39
CA TYR A 13 35.06 -9.48 14.52
C TYR A 13 33.60 -9.54 14.01
N ASN A 14 32.75 -8.59 14.41
CA ASN A 14 31.36 -8.51 13.94
C ASN A 14 31.28 -8.26 12.42
N ALA A 15 32.13 -7.39 11.88
CA ALA A 15 32.22 -7.14 10.45
C ALA A 15 32.64 -8.40 9.67
N LEU A 16 33.66 -9.12 10.16
CA LEU A 16 34.10 -10.39 9.58
C LEU A 16 33.00 -11.46 9.65
N LYS A 17 32.34 -11.62 10.80
CA LYS A 17 31.23 -12.56 10.99
C LYS A 17 30.07 -12.28 10.04
N ARG A 18 29.73 -11.00 9.84
CA ARG A 18 28.74 -10.56 8.84
C ARG A 18 29.17 -10.94 7.43
N GLN A 19 30.41 -10.65 7.04
CA GLN A 19 30.92 -10.98 5.70
C GLN A 19 30.90 -12.49 5.42
N ILE A 20 31.29 -13.31 6.40
CA ILE A 20 31.23 -14.78 6.31
C ILE A 20 29.78 -15.24 6.17
N CYS A 21 28.86 -14.67 6.95
CA CYS A 21 27.44 -14.99 6.87
C CYS A 21 26.87 -14.68 5.49
N LEU A 22 27.10 -13.47 4.97
CA LEU A 22 26.64 -13.04 3.65
C LEU A 22 27.27 -13.87 2.53
N SER A 23 28.54 -14.24 2.65
CA SER A 23 29.21 -15.12 1.67
C SER A 23 28.63 -16.53 1.66
N LYS A 24 28.34 -17.09 2.84
CA LYS A 24 27.64 -18.38 2.98
C LYS A 24 26.22 -18.31 2.40
N GLN A 25 25.50 -17.20 2.62
CA GLN A 25 24.19 -16.97 2.03
C GLN A 25 24.28 -16.90 0.51
N LYS A 26 25.18 -16.08 -0.04
CA LYS A 26 25.40 -15.97 -1.49
C LYS A 26 25.72 -17.32 -2.14
N LEU A 27 26.52 -18.16 -1.49
CA LEU A 27 26.81 -19.51 -1.98
C LEU A 27 25.57 -20.41 -1.96
N LYS A 28 24.76 -20.34 -0.90
CA LYS A 28 23.48 -21.08 -0.81
C LYS A 28 22.48 -20.62 -1.88
N ASP A 29 22.42 -19.31 -2.15
CA ASP A 29 21.58 -18.71 -3.19
C ASP A 29 22.02 -19.19 -4.59
N LEU A 30 23.32 -19.14 -4.89
CA LEU A 30 23.89 -19.64 -6.15
C LEU A 30 23.58 -21.13 -6.38
N LEU A 31 23.66 -21.92 -5.32
CA LEU A 31 23.38 -23.36 -5.38
C LEU A 31 21.89 -23.69 -5.31
N LYS A 32 21.00 -22.69 -5.23
CA LYS A 32 19.54 -22.86 -5.01
C LYS A 32 19.21 -23.77 -3.82
N ARG A 33 20.11 -23.82 -2.82
CA ARG A 33 19.98 -24.66 -1.61
C ARG A 33 19.33 -23.94 -0.45
N ARG A 34 18.95 -22.68 -0.65
CA ARG A 34 18.18 -21.93 0.32
C ARG A 34 16.71 -22.26 0.10
N ASN A 35 16.02 -22.66 1.16
CA ASN A 35 14.57 -22.53 1.19
C ASN A 35 14.30 -21.03 1.34
N THR A 36 14.26 -20.30 0.22
CA THR A 36 14.08 -18.84 0.20
C THR A 36 12.67 -18.46 0.59
N PHE A 37 11.73 -19.41 0.54
CA PHE A 37 10.34 -19.22 0.89
C PHE A 37 10.23 -18.71 2.32
N GLY A 38 9.84 -17.44 2.47
CA GLY A 38 9.73 -16.77 3.77
C GLY A 38 10.82 -15.75 4.07
N ASP A 39 11.89 -15.70 3.28
CA ASP A 39 12.98 -14.75 3.48
C ASP A 39 12.76 -13.41 2.77
N ILE A 40 11.83 -13.36 1.81
CA ILE A 40 11.46 -12.16 1.07
C ILE A 40 9.99 -11.87 1.30
N VAL A 41 9.68 -10.65 1.76
CA VAL A 41 8.31 -10.14 1.76
C VAL A 41 8.09 -9.36 0.47
N LYS A 42 7.26 -9.91 -0.42
CA LYS A 42 6.78 -9.20 -1.59
C LYS A 42 5.51 -8.45 -1.23
N VAL A 43 5.50 -7.14 -1.49
CA VAL A 43 4.31 -6.30 -1.36
C VAL A 43 3.83 -5.95 -2.75
N THR A 44 2.56 -6.22 -3.05
CA THR A 44 1.93 -5.83 -4.32
C THR A 44 0.65 -5.08 -4.05
N ASP A 45 0.44 -4.04 -4.84
CA ASP A 45 -0.78 -3.26 -4.85
C ASP A 45 -1.53 -3.49 -6.17
N GLU A 46 -2.80 -3.88 -6.10
CA GLU A 46 -3.69 -4.16 -7.24
C GLU A 46 -4.99 -3.38 -7.10
N VAL A 47 -5.42 -2.73 -8.18
CA VAL A 47 -6.66 -1.96 -8.21
C VAL A 47 -7.55 -2.49 -9.32
N LEU A 48 -8.83 -2.69 -8.98
CA LEU A 48 -9.86 -3.21 -9.87
C LEU A 48 -11.00 -2.21 -9.91
N VAL A 49 -11.35 -1.75 -11.11
CA VAL A 49 -12.45 -0.80 -11.31
C VAL A 49 -13.57 -1.48 -12.06
N TYR A 50 -14.78 -1.40 -11.50
CA TYR A 50 -15.98 -2.03 -12.03
C TYR A 50 -17.07 -0.99 -12.32
N GLU A 51 -17.87 -1.27 -13.34
CA GLU A 51 -19.12 -0.56 -13.61
C GLU A 51 -20.31 -1.53 -13.54
N GLY A 52 -21.44 -1.05 -13.04
CA GLY A 52 -22.64 -1.85 -12.85
C GLY A 52 -22.67 -2.61 -11.53
N GLU A 53 -23.79 -3.30 -11.30
CA GLU A 53 -24.06 -4.05 -10.08
C GLU A 53 -24.70 -5.41 -10.38
N GLY A 54 -24.64 -6.32 -9.39
CA GLY A 54 -25.21 -7.67 -9.52
C GLY A 54 -24.72 -8.38 -10.78
N LYS A 55 -25.66 -8.89 -11.59
CA LYS A 55 -25.37 -9.58 -12.85
C LYS A 55 -24.81 -8.68 -13.96
N ASN A 56 -24.95 -7.36 -13.82
CA ASN A 56 -24.48 -6.37 -14.79
C ASN A 56 -23.12 -5.77 -14.39
N LYS A 57 -22.54 -6.17 -13.24
CA LYS A 57 -21.22 -5.72 -12.80
C LYS A 57 -20.14 -6.26 -13.75
N ARG A 58 -19.37 -5.36 -14.35
CA ARG A 58 -18.29 -5.68 -15.30
C ARG A 58 -16.99 -5.01 -14.86
N LEU A 59 -15.89 -5.73 -14.98
CA LEU A 59 -14.55 -5.15 -14.78
C LEU A 59 -14.27 -4.20 -15.94
N LYS A 60 -14.04 -2.92 -15.63
CA LYS A 60 -13.66 -1.89 -16.59
C LYS A 60 -12.17 -1.95 -16.88
N PHE A 61 -11.34 -2.04 -15.84
CA PHE A 61 -9.91 -2.29 -15.95
C PHE A 61 -9.32 -2.80 -14.63
N ALA A 62 -8.10 -3.34 -14.72
CA ALA A 62 -7.25 -3.70 -13.59
C ALA A 62 -5.90 -3.00 -13.75
N SER A 63 -5.30 -2.56 -12.66
CA SER A 63 -3.98 -1.93 -12.66
C SER A 63 -3.17 -2.28 -11.42
N LYS A 64 -1.87 -2.03 -11.46
CA LYS A 64 -1.02 -2.04 -10.27
C LYS A 64 -1.05 -0.66 -9.62
N GLY A 65 -1.14 -0.60 -8.30
CA GLY A 65 -1.10 0.66 -7.58
C GLY A 65 0.31 1.26 -7.51
N HIS A 66 0.40 2.59 -7.40
CA HIS A 66 1.64 3.30 -7.11
C HIS A 66 1.63 3.81 -5.66
N ILE A 67 2.22 3.01 -4.77
CA ILE A 67 2.46 3.39 -3.37
C ILE A 67 3.43 4.57 -3.34
N VAL A 68 2.99 5.69 -2.77
CA VAL A 68 3.82 6.90 -2.61
C VAL A 68 4.69 6.81 -1.35
N ASN A 69 5.66 7.70 -1.18
CA ASN A 69 6.59 7.71 -0.04
C ASN A 69 5.85 7.62 1.31
N GLN A 70 4.71 8.31 1.40
CA GLN A 70 3.91 8.34 2.62
C GLN A 70 3.33 6.96 2.98
N GLY A 71 2.94 6.15 1.99
CA GLY A 71 2.53 4.77 2.22
C GLY A 71 3.69 3.90 2.73
N LEU A 72 4.87 4.03 2.11
CA LEU A 72 6.08 3.32 2.53
C LEU A 72 6.54 3.71 3.95
N ILE A 73 6.57 5.01 4.27
CA ILE A 73 6.92 5.51 5.61
C ILE A 73 6.02 4.86 6.66
N HIS A 74 4.71 4.82 6.41
CA HIS A 74 3.77 4.23 7.35
C HIS A 74 3.97 2.72 7.51
N MET A 75 4.22 2.00 6.41
CA MET A 75 4.55 0.57 6.46
C MET A 75 5.80 0.28 7.28
N ILE A 76 6.86 1.06 7.11
CA ILE A 76 8.08 0.91 7.91
C ILE A 76 7.80 1.20 9.38
N ASN A 77 7.05 2.26 9.69
CA ASN A 77 6.68 2.58 11.07
C ASN A 77 5.86 1.47 11.73
N ALA A 78 4.98 0.79 10.98
CA ALA A 78 4.18 -0.32 11.48
C ALA A 78 5.04 -1.53 11.84
N LEU A 79 6.11 -1.77 11.09
CA LEU A 79 7.09 -2.83 11.37
C LEU A 79 8.07 -2.47 12.49
N ALA A 80 8.34 -1.18 12.69
CA ALA A 80 9.34 -0.68 13.64
C ALA A 80 8.80 -0.40 15.05
N ALA A 81 7.47 -0.30 15.21
CA ALA A 81 6.85 -0.05 16.50
C ALA A 81 7.04 -1.24 17.44
N SER A 82 7.42 -0.98 18.69
CA SER A 82 7.57 -2.04 19.71
C SER A 82 6.23 -2.44 20.32
N GLN A 83 5.22 -1.56 20.23
CA GLN A 83 3.88 -1.79 20.74
C GLN A 83 2.85 -1.07 19.87
N THR A 84 1.70 -1.71 19.69
CA THR A 84 0.44 -0.99 19.44
C THR A 84 -0.09 -0.62 20.81
N GLY A 85 -0.24 0.67 21.13
CA GLY A 85 -0.59 1.08 22.49
C GLY A 85 -1.86 0.37 23.01
N SER A 86 -1.93 0.12 24.31
CA SER A 86 -3.02 -0.63 24.96
C SER A 86 -4.13 0.25 25.55
N SER A 87 -3.92 1.57 25.64
CA SER A 87 -4.87 2.54 26.23
C SER A 87 -5.19 3.71 25.28
N GLY A 88 -6.31 3.63 24.56
CA GLY A 88 -6.79 4.62 23.59
C GLY A 88 -7.12 4.00 22.23
N PRO A 89 -7.89 4.68 21.35
CA PRO A 89 -8.17 4.12 20.03
C PRO A 89 -6.94 4.30 19.15
N TYR A 90 -6.05 3.31 19.16
CA TYR A 90 -4.88 3.29 18.27
C TYR A 90 -5.31 2.87 16.88
N TYR A 91 -5.05 3.74 15.92
CA TYR A 91 -5.63 3.63 14.60
C TYR A 91 -4.61 3.10 13.61
N LEU A 92 -4.89 1.90 13.11
CA LEU A 92 -4.14 1.27 12.04
C LEU A 92 -4.59 1.82 10.67
N PHE A 93 -3.87 1.41 9.61
CA PHE A 93 -4.04 1.74 8.19
C PHE A 93 -5.49 2.02 7.75
N SER A 94 -6.46 1.20 8.18
CA SER A 94 -7.87 1.24 7.73
C SER A 94 -8.82 1.98 8.68
N ARG A 95 -8.33 2.94 9.48
CA ARG A 95 -9.14 3.67 10.46
C ARG A 95 -10.46 4.14 9.87
N ASP A 96 -11.56 3.74 10.50
CA ASP A 96 -12.91 4.21 10.16
C ASP A 96 -13.22 4.09 8.67
N TRP A 97 -12.74 3.01 8.03
CA TRP A 97 -12.93 2.82 6.60
C TRP A 97 -14.42 2.82 6.21
N THR A 98 -15.31 2.21 6.99
CA THR A 98 -16.75 2.22 6.69
C THR A 98 -17.39 3.59 6.97
N GLY A 99 -16.90 4.34 7.97
CA GLY A 99 -17.36 5.69 8.29
C GLY A 99 -16.78 6.79 7.40
N LYS A 100 -15.73 6.49 6.63
CA LYS A 100 -15.11 7.35 5.60
C LYS A 100 -14.47 8.64 6.13
N THR A 101 -14.40 8.83 7.46
CA THR A 101 -13.89 10.06 8.06
C THR A 101 -12.38 10.19 7.89
N TYR A 102 -11.66 9.09 8.12
CA TYR A 102 -10.20 9.10 8.21
C TYR A 102 -9.51 8.33 7.08
N SER A 103 -10.20 7.37 6.49
CA SER A 103 -9.68 6.57 5.38
C SER A 103 -10.74 6.47 4.30
N TYR A 104 -10.39 6.82 3.08
CA TYR A 104 -11.32 6.89 1.97
C TYR A 104 -10.63 6.78 0.61
N MET A 105 -11.43 6.53 -0.44
CA MET A 105 -10.97 6.70 -1.82
C MET A 105 -11.50 7.99 -2.44
N ARG A 106 -10.73 8.53 -3.39
CA ARG A 106 -11.15 9.65 -4.23
C ARG A 106 -10.84 9.40 -5.69
N LEU A 107 -11.71 9.92 -6.54
CA LEU A 107 -11.46 10.07 -7.97
C LEU A 107 -10.84 11.44 -8.23
N GLY A 108 -10.13 11.57 -9.35
CA GLY A 108 -9.60 12.83 -9.84
C GLY A 108 -9.72 12.94 -11.35
N THR A 109 -9.77 14.18 -11.84
CA THR A 109 -9.89 14.54 -13.26
C THR A 109 -8.64 15.23 -13.81
N GLY A 110 -7.59 15.35 -12.97
CA GLY A 110 -6.30 15.91 -13.36
C GLY A 110 -5.33 14.80 -13.77
N GLY A 111 -4.04 15.03 -13.65
CA GLY A 111 -3.07 13.96 -13.87
C GLY A 111 -1.71 14.47 -14.28
N ASN A 112 -0.77 14.34 -13.36
CA ASN A 112 0.67 14.37 -13.63
C ASN A 112 1.28 13.02 -13.28
N ILE A 113 2.48 12.75 -13.81
CA ILE A 113 3.27 11.58 -13.44
C ILE A 113 3.39 11.48 -11.92
N THR A 114 3.09 10.32 -11.34
CA THR A 114 3.23 10.06 -9.91
C THR A 114 4.71 10.04 -9.54
N GLN A 115 5.10 11.00 -8.71
CA GLN A 115 6.39 11.00 -8.03
C GLN A 115 6.24 10.36 -6.64
N GLY A 116 7.34 9.84 -6.08
CA GLY A 116 7.32 9.33 -4.70
C GLY A 116 6.85 10.37 -3.68
N THR A 117 7.06 11.66 -3.95
CA THR A 117 6.65 12.80 -3.11
C THR A 117 5.19 13.23 -3.31
N THR A 118 4.42 12.57 -4.16
CA THR A 118 3.01 12.91 -4.40
C THR A 118 2.21 12.76 -3.11
N THR A 119 1.49 13.81 -2.70
CA THR A 119 0.71 13.84 -1.45
C THR A 119 -0.80 13.83 -1.67
N GLY A 120 -1.27 13.97 -2.92
CA GLY A 120 -2.68 13.96 -3.27
C GLY A 120 -2.93 13.85 -4.77
N LEU A 121 -4.21 13.80 -5.15
CA LEU A 121 -4.63 13.91 -6.54
C LEU A 121 -4.45 15.34 -7.04
N THR A 122 -4.20 15.50 -8.34
CA THR A 122 -3.99 16.81 -8.98
C THR A 122 -5.28 17.62 -8.96
N THR A 123 -6.39 17.00 -9.37
CA THR A 123 -7.72 17.63 -9.34
C THR A 123 -8.71 16.65 -8.71
N PRO A 124 -8.86 16.65 -7.37
CA PRO A 124 -9.77 15.73 -6.69
C PRO A 124 -11.23 16.04 -7.00
N VAL A 125 -12.03 15.00 -7.20
CA VAL A 125 -13.49 15.08 -7.31
C VAL A 125 -14.08 15.19 -5.89
N SER A 126 -14.88 16.23 -5.65
CA SER A 126 -15.44 16.53 -4.33
C SER A 126 -16.51 15.52 -3.88
N THR A 127 -17.18 14.84 -4.82
CA THR A 127 -18.21 13.83 -4.53
C THR A 127 -17.60 12.55 -3.91
N PRO A 128 -17.86 12.26 -2.62
CA PRO A 128 -17.34 11.04 -1.97
C PRO A 128 -18.06 9.78 -2.46
N PRO A 129 -17.49 8.58 -2.22
CA PRO A 129 -18.22 7.34 -2.45
C PRO A 129 -19.42 7.23 -1.50
N ASP A 130 -20.53 6.68 -2.00
CA ASP A 130 -21.76 6.44 -1.24
C ASP A 130 -21.60 5.34 -0.21
N SER A 131 -20.72 4.37 -0.45
CA SER A 131 -20.40 3.31 0.51
C SER A 131 -18.93 2.90 0.44
N GLN A 132 -18.42 2.43 1.58
CA GLN A 132 -17.10 1.82 1.69
C GLN A 132 -17.22 0.52 2.50
N SER A 133 -16.56 -0.54 2.02
CA SER A 133 -16.49 -1.85 2.67
C SER A 133 -15.10 -2.44 2.50
N GLY A 134 -14.72 -3.42 3.31
CA GLY A 134 -13.39 -4.01 3.24
C GLY A 134 -13.36 -5.45 3.68
N ALA A 135 -12.30 -6.15 3.30
CA ALA A 135 -12.08 -7.54 3.67
C ALA A 135 -10.60 -7.81 3.89
N THR A 136 -10.30 -8.73 4.80
CA THR A 136 -8.97 -9.32 4.94
C THR A 136 -9.06 -10.81 4.63
N SER A 137 -8.05 -11.37 3.97
CA SER A 137 -8.01 -12.79 3.67
C SER A 137 -6.58 -13.34 3.73
N SER A 138 -6.49 -14.66 3.93
CA SER A 138 -5.27 -15.43 3.79
C SER A 138 -5.51 -16.51 2.73
N PRO A 139 -5.29 -16.21 1.44
CA PRO A 139 -5.60 -17.13 0.34
C PRO A 139 -4.77 -18.43 0.35
N GLY A 140 -3.80 -18.55 1.27
CA GLY A 140 -2.89 -19.69 1.40
C GLY A 140 -1.44 -19.33 1.01
N GLY A 141 -0.51 -20.23 1.33
CA GLY A 141 0.89 -20.12 0.89
C GLY A 141 1.61 -18.86 1.39
N GLY A 142 1.42 -18.47 2.66
CA GLY A 142 2.09 -17.29 3.24
C GLY A 142 1.66 -15.96 2.61
N THR A 143 0.50 -15.93 1.96
CA THR A 143 -0.08 -14.72 1.35
C THR A 143 -1.19 -14.16 2.23
N TYR A 144 -1.12 -12.87 2.50
CA TYR A 144 -2.09 -12.11 3.29
C TYR A 144 -2.55 -10.91 2.46
N ARG A 145 -3.85 -10.65 2.49
CA ARG A 145 -4.45 -9.57 1.69
C ARG A 145 -5.38 -8.73 2.53
N VAL A 146 -5.37 -7.43 2.26
CA VAL A 146 -6.44 -6.50 2.61
C VAL A 146 -7.03 -5.93 1.33
N ALA A 147 -8.34 -5.77 1.29
CA ALA A 147 -9.09 -5.14 0.22
C ALA A 147 -9.93 -4.00 0.80
N TRP A 148 -9.83 -2.83 0.17
CA TRP A 148 -10.67 -1.65 0.41
C TRP A 148 -11.55 -1.45 -0.81
N THR A 149 -12.85 -1.33 -0.61
CA THR A 149 -13.82 -1.16 -1.69
C THR A 149 -14.62 0.11 -1.46
N ALA A 150 -14.70 0.97 -2.48
CA ALA A 150 -15.50 2.19 -2.49
C ALA A 150 -16.46 2.18 -3.68
N THR A 151 -17.72 2.51 -3.43
CA THR A 151 -18.77 2.51 -4.45
C THR A 151 -19.45 3.87 -4.52
N TRP A 152 -19.55 4.40 -5.72
CA TRP A 152 -20.45 5.48 -6.10
C TRP A 152 -21.65 4.85 -6.81
N ASN A 153 -22.84 5.05 -6.28
CA ASN A 153 -24.09 4.57 -6.84
C ASN A 153 -24.44 5.31 -8.13
N ALA A 154 -25.37 4.75 -8.90
CA ALA A 154 -25.91 5.42 -10.06
C ALA A 154 -26.49 6.80 -9.68
N GLY A 155 -26.19 7.82 -10.47
CA GLY A 155 -26.62 9.20 -10.28
C GLY A 155 -25.75 10.03 -9.32
N THR A 156 -24.91 9.41 -8.49
CA THR A 156 -24.07 10.14 -7.53
C THR A 156 -22.99 10.97 -8.22
N LEU A 157 -22.32 10.36 -9.21
CA LEU A 157 -21.33 11.05 -10.04
C LEU A 157 -22.00 11.60 -11.28
N THR A 158 -21.63 12.81 -11.68
CA THR A 158 -21.91 13.32 -13.02
C THR A 158 -20.99 12.67 -14.05
N ALA A 159 -21.25 12.89 -15.34
CA ALA A 159 -20.36 12.44 -16.40
C ALA A 159 -19.03 13.22 -16.37
N ILE A 160 -18.06 12.67 -15.64
CA ILE A 160 -16.69 13.19 -15.52
C ILE A 160 -15.70 12.26 -16.18
N THR A 161 -14.59 12.80 -16.68
CA THR A 161 -13.44 12.00 -17.14
C THR A 161 -12.51 11.74 -15.97
N VAL A 162 -12.51 10.51 -15.46
CA VAL A 162 -11.60 10.07 -14.40
C VAL A 162 -10.25 9.74 -15.01
N SER A 163 -9.21 10.36 -14.45
CA SER A 163 -7.81 10.22 -14.88
C SER A 163 -6.86 10.04 -13.69
N GLU A 164 -7.37 10.10 -12.46
CA GLU A 164 -6.65 9.71 -11.24
C GLU A 164 -7.58 8.99 -10.27
N ILE A 165 -7.02 8.07 -9.48
CA ILE A 165 -7.71 7.43 -8.36
C ILE A 165 -6.75 7.39 -7.18
N GLY A 166 -7.18 7.78 -5.99
CA GLY A 166 -6.33 7.85 -4.80
C GLY A 166 -6.93 7.05 -3.65
N LEU A 167 -6.08 6.24 -3.00
CA LEU A 167 -6.36 5.62 -1.72
C LEU A 167 -5.75 6.49 -0.61
N TYR A 168 -6.59 7.07 0.23
CA TYR A 168 -6.21 7.85 1.39
C TYR A 168 -6.46 7.04 2.64
N LEU A 169 -5.43 6.90 3.47
CA LEU A 169 -5.48 6.13 4.71
C LEU A 169 -5.06 7.02 5.87
N TYR A 170 -5.37 6.61 7.09
CA TYR A 170 -4.89 7.30 8.29
C TYR A 170 -3.47 6.84 8.63
N LEU A 171 -2.49 7.64 8.23
CA LEU A 171 -1.08 7.27 8.17
C LEU A 171 -0.23 8.04 9.18
N GLN A 172 0.94 7.48 9.48
CA GLN A 172 2.02 8.15 10.20
C GLN A 172 2.85 8.93 9.18
N THR A 173 2.92 10.25 9.33
CA THR A 173 3.48 11.15 8.30
C THR A 173 4.99 11.32 8.35
N ALA A 174 5.64 10.92 9.44
CA ALA A 174 7.09 10.99 9.60
C ALA A 174 7.67 9.61 9.95
N LEU A 175 8.86 9.30 9.43
CA LEU A 175 9.61 8.12 9.84
C LEU A 175 9.99 8.24 11.32
N GLN A 176 9.72 7.20 12.09
CA GLN A 176 9.99 7.16 13.52
C GLN A 176 11.29 6.42 13.84
N SER A 177 11.79 6.60 15.07
CA SER A 177 12.90 5.79 15.57
C SER A 177 12.49 4.33 15.74
N PHE A 178 13.47 3.43 15.64
CA PHE A 178 13.24 2.00 15.84
C PHE A 178 12.83 1.69 17.29
N GLY A 179 11.86 0.79 17.48
CA GLY A 179 11.43 0.33 18.80
C GLY A 179 10.59 1.35 19.59
N TRP A 180 10.15 2.43 18.95
CA TRP A 180 9.27 3.41 19.58
C TRP A 180 7.93 2.79 20.04
N THR A 181 7.39 3.32 21.14
CA THR A 181 6.40 2.64 21.98
C THR A 181 4.93 2.81 21.58
N GLY A 182 4.61 3.58 20.54
CA GLY A 182 3.21 3.85 20.21
C GLY A 182 2.98 4.06 18.72
N PHE A 183 2.47 3.03 18.04
CA PHE A 183 1.98 3.18 16.67
C PHE A 183 0.60 3.85 16.65
N ASN A 184 0.59 5.15 16.39
CA ASN A 184 -0.64 5.94 16.28
C ASN A 184 -0.66 6.53 14.88
N GLY A 185 -1.70 6.30 14.07
CA GLY A 185 -1.90 7.11 12.87
C GLY A 185 -1.95 8.60 13.25
N ALA A 186 -1.35 9.47 12.44
CA ALA A 186 -1.27 10.91 12.72
C ALA A 186 -2.29 11.70 11.90
N ALA A 187 -2.37 11.43 10.59
CA ALA A 187 -3.21 12.19 9.67
C ALA A 187 -3.66 11.34 8.48
N THR A 188 -4.78 11.73 7.87
CA THR A 188 -5.17 11.17 6.59
C THR A 188 -4.23 11.67 5.49
N ALA A 189 -3.63 10.74 4.75
CA ALA A 189 -2.71 11.07 3.66
C ALA A 189 -2.81 10.05 2.53
N LEU A 190 -2.34 10.44 1.34
CA LEU A 190 -2.31 9.56 0.17
C LEU A 190 -1.37 8.37 0.44
N PHE A 191 -1.91 7.16 0.39
CA PHE A 191 -1.15 5.92 0.51
C PHE A 191 -0.65 5.46 -0.85
N SER A 192 -1.55 5.43 -1.84
CA SER A 192 -1.30 4.97 -3.19
C SER A 192 -2.19 5.71 -4.18
N ARG A 193 -1.69 5.90 -5.40
CA ARG A 193 -2.37 6.62 -6.48
C ARG A 193 -2.32 5.78 -7.76
N LEU A 194 -3.34 5.93 -8.59
CA LEU A 194 -3.28 5.62 -10.02
C LEU A 194 -3.36 6.93 -10.79
N SER A 195 -2.61 7.05 -11.87
CA SER A 195 -2.75 8.15 -12.82
C SER A 195 -2.69 7.67 -14.26
N ALA A 196 -3.59 8.21 -15.10
CA ALA A 196 -3.52 8.00 -16.54
C ALA A 196 -2.20 8.52 -17.14
N ALA A 197 -1.59 9.55 -16.53
CA ALA A 197 -0.29 10.08 -16.94
C ALA A 197 0.87 9.10 -16.70
N ASP A 198 0.71 8.14 -15.77
CA ASP A 198 1.67 7.07 -15.52
C ASP A 198 1.48 5.86 -16.44
N GLY A 199 0.41 5.85 -17.25
CA GLY A 199 0.00 4.69 -18.02
C GLY A 199 -0.68 3.60 -17.18
N ASP A 200 -1.07 3.90 -15.93
CA ASP A 200 -1.73 2.95 -15.04
C ASP A 200 -3.08 2.47 -15.59
N PHE A 201 -3.78 3.37 -16.29
CA PHE A 201 -5.03 3.10 -16.97
C PHE A 201 -5.30 4.19 -18.01
N THR A 202 -6.14 3.90 -18.99
CA THR A 202 -6.65 4.92 -19.90
C THR A 202 -7.77 5.69 -19.19
N ALA A 203 -7.65 7.03 -19.15
CA ALA A 203 -8.70 7.90 -18.62
C ALA A 203 -10.06 7.57 -19.23
N PHE A 204 -11.12 7.60 -18.44
CA PHE A 204 -12.44 7.15 -18.86
C PHE A 204 -13.55 8.07 -18.38
N GLN A 205 -14.62 8.18 -19.17
CA GLN A 205 -15.82 8.87 -18.74
C GLN A 205 -16.67 7.96 -17.85
N VAL A 206 -17.13 8.48 -16.71
CA VAL A 206 -18.08 7.81 -15.83
C VAL A 206 -19.44 7.74 -16.50
N ASN A 207 -20.05 6.55 -16.53
CA ASN A 207 -21.46 6.38 -16.88
C ASN A 207 -22.32 6.63 -15.63
N PRO A 208 -23.06 7.75 -15.54
CA PRO A 208 -23.84 8.08 -14.35
C PRO A 208 -25.03 7.14 -14.15
N SER A 209 -25.44 6.37 -15.16
CA SER A 209 -26.60 5.47 -15.07
C SER A 209 -26.32 4.14 -14.38
N VAL A 210 -25.07 3.87 -13.99
CA VAL A 210 -24.68 2.65 -13.29
C VAL A 210 -23.70 2.94 -12.15
N PRO A 211 -23.63 2.08 -11.12
CA PRO A 211 -22.64 2.25 -10.07
C PRO A 211 -21.21 2.10 -10.60
N LEU A 212 -20.28 2.88 -10.03
CA LEU A 212 -18.83 2.74 -10.18
C LEU A 212 -18.26 2.19 -8.87
N THR A 213 -17.57 1.05 -8.94
CA THR A 213 -16.91 0.46 -7.77
C THR A 213 -15.41 0.40 -8.01
N VAL A 214 -14.62 0.90 -7.06
CA VAL A 214 -13.16 0.73 -7.02
C VAL A 214 -12.83 -0.22 -5.88
N GLU A 215 -12.07 -1.27 -6.16
CA GLU A 215 -11.50 -2.17 -5.16
C GLU A 215 -9.97 -2.10 -5.22
N TRP A 216 -9.34 -1.83 -4.08
CA TRP A 216 -7.91 -1.62 -3.94
C TRP A 216 -7.36 -2.67 -2.98
N ARG A 217 -6.37 -3.44 -3.43
CA ARG A 217 -5.89 -4.64 -2.75
C ARG A 217 -4.40 -4.53 -2.48
N LEU A 218 -4.04 -4.55 -1.21
CA LEU A 218 -2.66 -4.72 -0.79
C LEU A 218 -2.44 -6.17 -0.40
N THR A 219 -1.46 -6.82 -1.04
CA THR A 219 -1.10 -8.21 -0.80
C THR A 219 0.35 -8.31 -0.34
N PHE A 220 0.56 -9.03 0.75
CA PHE A 220 1.86 -9.41 1.29
C PHE A 220 2.05 -10.90 1.07
N THR A 221 3.14 -11.30 0.43
CA THR A 221 3.47 -12.72 0.22
C THR A 221 4.88 -12.99 0.70
N PHE A 222 5.02 -14.02 1.54
CA PHE A 222 6.30 -14.67 1.80
C PHE A 222 6.71 -15.46 0.56
N ALA A 223 7.69 -14.93 -0.17
CA ALA A 223 8.25 -15.52 -1.39
C ALA A 223 9.53 -16.29 -1.09
#